data_AF-A0A2Z6Q0F3-F1
#
_entry.id   AF-A0A2Z6Q0F3-F1
#
_cell.length_a   1.000
_cell.length_b   1.000
_cell.length_c   1.000
_cell.angle_alpha   90.00
_cell.angle_beta   90.00
_cell.angle_gamma   90.00
#
_symmetry.space_group_name_H-M   'P 1'
#
loop_
_entity.id
_entity.type
_entity.pdbx_description
1 polymer ?
#
loop_
_entity_poly.entity_id
_entity_poly.type
_entity_poly.pdbx_seq_one_letter_code
_entity_poly.pdbx_strand_id
1 'polypeptide(L)'
;METVYVLECSNNKYYVGKTTRSVDIRFREHRNGTGSEWTRLYQPIRIAESEQTDNVHLELTKTLDYMNRYGIDNVRGGSFSNVNLTETQRQEIRRMLSSANDTCFRCGRASHFAYECDYSYYTGENNLDESDSENDEDDESDNSYKCFRCGSPNHFANECDAETSDDDEYHPDITCYRCGEIGHYANNCRRFYLSGY
;
A
#
# COMPACT_ATOMS: atom_id res chain seq x y z
N MET A 1 -2.70 25.14 18.11
CA MET A 1 -2.82 25.71 16.76
C MET A 1 -1.49 25.70 16.04
N GLU A 2 -1.38 24.82 15.07
CA GLU A 2 -0.30 24.79 14.09
C GLU A 2 -0.85 25.35 12.76
N THR A 3 0.01 25.90 11.91
CA THR A 3 -0.36 26.24 10.54
C THR A 3 0.21 25.18 9.61
N VAL A 4 -0.65 24.49 8.87
CA VAL A 4 -0.26 23.60 7.78
C VAL A 4 -0.21 24.43 6.50
N TYR A 5 0.86 24.27 5.72
CA TYR A 5 1.08 25.02 4.50
C TYR A 5 1.57 24.12 3.38
N VAL A 6 1.29 24.56 2.15
CA VAL A 6 1.76 23.94 0.92
C VAL A 6 2.58 24.97 0.16
N LEU A 7 3.79 24.57 -0.23
CA LEU A 7 4.67 25.34 -1.10
C LEU A 7 4.62 24.77 -2.51
N GLU A 8 4.43 25.65 -3.50
CA GLU A 8 4.71 25.32 -4.89
C GLU A 8 6.20 25.56 -5.14
N CYS A 9 6.88 24.52 -5.61
CA CYS A 9 8.31 24.52 -5.91
C CYS A 9 8.52 24.49 -7.42
N SER A 10 9.75 24.81 -7.83
CA SER A 10 10.22 24.61 -9.20
C SER A 10 9.95 23.18 -9.72
N ASN A 11 9.85 23.05 -11.04
CA ASN A 11 9.63 21.80 -11.76
C ASN A 11 8.29 21.10 -11.42
N ASN A 12 7.24 21.88 -11.14
CA ASN A 12 5.90 21.39 -10.78
C ASN A 12 5.93 20.43 -9.57
N LYS A 13 6.83 20.72 -8.61
CA LYS A 13 6.94 19.97 -7.36
C LYS A 13 6.24 20.70 -6.23
N TYR A 14 5.82 19.97 -5.21
CA TYR A 14 5.13 20.54 -4.05
C TYR A 14 5.75 20.04 -2.75
N TYR A 15 5.70 20.89 -1.73
CA TYR A 15 6.10 20.54 -0.37
C TYR A 15 5.00 20.90 0.61
N VAL A 16 4.59 19.94 1.43
CA VAL A 16 3.63 20.13 2.52
C VAL A 16 4.39 20.10 3.83
N GLY A 17 4.14 21.09 4.69
CA GLY A 17 4.74 21.15 6.00
C GLY A 17 3.82 21.81 7.00
N LYS A 18 4.23 21.77 8.27
CA LYS A 18 3.57 22.48 9.35
C LYS A 18 4.52 23.35 10.15
N THR A 19 3.98 24.36 10.81
CA THR A 19 4.74 25.23 11.70
C THR A 19 3.88 25.83 12.80
N THR A 20 4.48 26.05 13.96
CA THR A 20 3.90 26.86 15.05
C THR A 20 4.18 28.35 14.90
N ARG A 21 4.98 28.74 13.90
CA ARG A 21 5.38 30.13 13.61
C ARG A 21 4.61 30.68 12.41
N SER A 22 4.92 31.89 11.98
CA SER A 22 4.40 32.43 10.71
C SER A 22 4.92 31.62 9.51
N VAL A 23 4.01 31.32 8.59
CA VAL A 23 4.31 30.63 7.32
C VAL A 23 5.27 31.47 6.48
N ASP A 24 5.20 32.80 6.50
CA ASP A 24 6.12 33.67 5.76
C ASP A 24 7.57 33.58 6.23
N ILE A 25 7.77 33.37 7.54
CA ILE A 25 9.10 33.13 8.10
C ILE A 25 9.62 31.80 7.57
N ARG A 26 8.80 30.74 7.66
CA ARG A 26 9.17 29.41 7.16
C ARG A 26 9.45 29.40 5.67
N PHE A 27 8.62 30.07 4.88
CA PHE A 27 8.81 30.20 3.43
C PHE A 27 10.17 30.83 3.10
N ARG A 28 10.57 31.90 3.82
CA ARG A 28 11.89 32.51 3.65
C ARG A 28 13.03 31.58 4.08
N GLU A 29 12.87 30.83 5.16
CA GLU A 29 13.85 29.81 5.58
C GLU A 29 14.04 28.75 4.48
N HIS A 30 12.95 28.23 3.91
CA HIS A 30 13.02 27.30 2.78
C HIS A 30 13.73 27.89 1.56
N ARG A 31 13.41 29.14 1.17
CA ARG A 31 14.09 29.85 0.07
C ARG A 31 15.57 30.12 0.33
N ASN A 32 15.95 30.32 1.59
CA ASN A 32 17.34 30.54 1.99
C ASN A 32 18.12 29.23 2.19
N GLY A 33 17.52 28.08 1.87
CA GLY A 33 18.18 26.78 1.91
C GLY A 33 18.27 26.14 3.30
N THR A 34 17.60 26.68 4.31
CA THR A 34 17.52 26.10 5.66
C THR A 34 16.28 25.23 5.88
N GLY A 35 15.51 24.99 4.81
CA GLY A 35 14.34 24.12 4.79
C GLY A 35 14.66 22.62 4.64
N SER A 36 13.65 21.87 4.21
CA SER A 36 13.80 20.44 3.89
C SER A 36 14.72 20.23 2.69
N GLU A 37 15.33 19.05 2.62
CA GLU A 37 16.17 18.66 1.47
C GLU A 37 15.44 18.80 0.14
N TRP A 38 14.16 18.41 0.10
CA TRP A 38 13.29 18.60 -1.05
C TRP A 38 13.24 20.05 -1.52
N THR A 39 13.03 21.01 -0.61
CA THR A 39 12.95 22.44 -0.97
C THR A 39 14.30 23.07 -1.30
N ARG A 40 15.42 22.46 -0.88
CA ARG A 40 16.75 22.88 -1.34
C ARG A 40 16.96 22.46 -2.80
N LEU A 41 16.53 21.25 -3.16
CA LEU A 41 16.60 20.71 -4.52
C LEU A 41 15.61 21.43 -5.46
N TYR A 42 14.37 21.62 -5.00
CA TYR A 42 13.29 22.28 -5.72
C TYR A 42 12.90 23.57 -5.01
N GLN A 43 13.49 24.69 -5.45
CA GLN A 43 13.30 26.00 -4.82
C GLN A 43 11.81 26.39 -4.75
N PRO A 44 11.31 26.81 -3.57
CA PRO A 44 9.94 27.31 -3.43
C PRO A 44 9.71 28.61 -4.22
N ILE A 45 8.65 28.64 -5.00
CA ILE A 45 8.21 29.79 -5.81
C ILE A 45 7.23 30.64 -5.00
N ARG A 46 6.22 30.01 -4.38
CA ARG A 46 5.18 30.68 -3.60
C ARG A 46 4.52 29.75 -2.58
N ILE A 47 3.81 30.35 -1.63
CA ILE A 47 2.87 29.62 -0.76
C ILE A 47 1.61 29.35 -1.60
N ALA A 48 1.33 28.08 -1.87
CA ALA A 48 0.15 27.66 -2.62
C ALA A 48 -1.10 27.69 -1.73
N GLU A 49 -0.96 27.26 -0.48
CA GLU A 49 -2.04 27.20 0.50
C GLU A 49 -1.49 27.29 1.93
N SER A 50 -2.27 27.83 2.86
CA SER A 50 -1.97 27.76 4.30
C SER A 50 -3.25 27.84 5.13
N GLU A 51 -3.34 27.01 6.16
CA GLU A 51 -4.49 26.94 7.06
C GLU A 51 -4.05 26.71 8.51
N GLN A 52 -4.57 27.51 9.44
CA GLN A 52 -4.42 27.26 10.87
C GLN A 52 -5.38 26.17 11.31
N THR A 53 -4.88 25.19 12.04
CA THR A 53 -5.68 24.04 12.45
C THR A 53 -5.23 23.49 13.80
N ASP A 54 -6.15 22.79 14.46
CA ASP A 54 -5.86 21.88 15.57
C ASP A 54 -5.96 20.41 15.14
N ASN A 55 -6.27 20.14 13.86
CA ASN A 55 -6.31 18.79 13.32
C ASN A 55 -4.89 18.27 13.07
N VAL A 56 -4.46 17.34 13.93
CA VAL A 56 -3.13 16.72 13.89
C VAL A 56 -2.85 15.94 12.60
N HIS A 57 -3.88 15.55 11.86
CA HIS A 57 -3.75 14.76 10.63
C HIS A 57 -3.72 15.62 9.35
N LEU A 58 -4.03 16.93 9.43
CA LEU A 58 -4.21 17.77 8.24
C LEU A 58 -2.97 17.80 7.34
N GLU A 59 -1.76 17.82 7.92
CA GLU A 59 -0.51 17.78 7.15
C GLU A 59 -0.40 16.53 6.28
N LEU A 60 -0.70 15.36 6.86
CA LEU A 60 -0.68 14.09 6.14
C LEU A 60 -1.78 14.04 5.08
N THR A 61 -3.01 14.44 5.44
CA THR A 61 -4.14 14.47 4.51
C THR A 61 -3.85 15.37 3.31
N LYS A 62 -3.30 16.57 3.51
CA LYS A 62 -2.89 17.45 2.41
C LYS A 62 -1.76 16.86 1.58
N THR A 63 -0.79 16.21 2.22
CA THR A 63 0.29 15.53 1.50
C THR A 63 -0.28 14.48 0.54
N LEU A 64 -1.18 13.63 1.02
CA LEU A 64 -1.84 12.60 0.22
C LEU A 64 -2.74 13.18 -0.86
N ASP A 65 -3.55 14.21 -0.56
CA ASP A 65 -4.39 14.88 -1.55
C ASP A 65 -3.55 15.48 -2.70
N TYR A 66 -2.44 16.14 -2.38
CA TYR A 66 -1.53 16.65 -3.41
C TYR A 66 -0.84 15.50 -4.17
N MET A 67 -0.45 14.40 -3.52
CA MET A 67 0.09 13.22 -4.21
C MET A 67 -0.93 12.59 -5.16
N ASN A 68 -2.21 12.57 -4.81
CA ASN A 68 -3.28 12.08 -5.66
C ASN A 68 -3.44 12.96 -6.92
N ARG A 69 -3.34 14.29 -6.76
CA ARG A 69 -3.55 15.26 -7.85
C ARG A 69 -2.35 15.40 -8.78
N TYR A 70 -1.14 15.43 -8.21
CA TYR A 70 0.09 15.76 -8.94
C TYR A 70 1.01 14.55 -9.11
N GLY A 71 0.72 13.42 -8.48
CA GLY A 71 1.55 12.22 -8.51
C GLY A 71 2.49 12.11 -7.31
N ILE A 72 2.72 10.88 -6.87
CA ILE A 72 3.53 10.55 -5.68
C ILE A 72 4.94 11.13 -5.79
N ASP A 73 5.55 11.13 -6.98
CA ASP A 73 6.91 11.65 -7.22
C ASP A 73 7.03 13.17 -7.29
N ASN A 74 5.91 13.88 -7.20
CA ASN A 74 5.87 15.33 -7.33
C ASN A 74 5.64 16.04 -5.99
N VAL A 75 5.42 15.30 -4.89
CA VAL A 75 5.02 15.88 -3.61
C VAL A 75 5.77 15.24 -2.46
N ARG A 76 6.23 16.05 -1.49
CA ARG A 76 6.80 15.58 -0.22
C ARG A 76 6.21 16.33 0.96
N GLY A 77 6.16 15.68 2.12
CA GLY A 77 5.65 16.30 3.35
C GLY A 77 5.49 15.31 4.48
N GLY A 78 5.40 15.81 5.72
CA GLY A 78 5.26 14.97 6.92
C GLY A 78 6.21 13.76 6.94
N SER A 79 5.64 12.56 7.12
CA SER A 79 6.34 11.26 7.13
C SER A 79 6.99 10.89 5.78
N PHE A 80 6.61 11.54 4.69
CA PHE A 80 7.11 11.31 3.33
C PHE A 80 7.93 12.53 2.85
N SER A 81 8.78 13.08 3.72
CA SER A 81 9.60 14.27 3.43
C SER A 81 10.94 13.96 2.76
N ASN A 82 11.39 12.70 2.76
CA ASN A 82 12.61 12.25 2.09
C ASN A 82 12.51 12.44 0.57
N VAL A 83 13.59 12.90 -0.07
CA VAL A 83 13.59 13.15 -1.53
C VAL A 83 13.26 11.89 -2.31
N ASN A 84 13.95 10.79 -1.97
CA ASN A 84 13.70 9.48 -2.55
C ASN A 84 12.83 8.66 -1.59
N LEU A 85 11.64 8.29 -2.06
CA LEU A 85 10.78 7.35 -1.35
C LEU A 85 11.18 5.92 -1.71
N THR A 86 11.26 5.07 -0.69
CA THR A 86 11.44 3.62 -0.91
C THR A 86 10.21 3.04 -1.57
N GLU A 87 10.35 1.88 -2.22
CA GLU A 87 9.19 1.23 -2.83
C GLU A 87 8.13 0.86 -1.79
N THR A 88 8.53 0.49 -0.58
CA THR A 88 7.61 0.25 0.53
C THR A 88 6.80 1.49 0.90
N GLN A 89 7.42 2.68 0.95
CA GLN A 89 6.71 3.94 1.19
C GLN A 89 5.75 4.27 0.04
N ARG A 90 6.17 4.02 -1.21
CA ARG A 90 5.30 4.22 -2.39
C ARG A 90 4.08 3.30 -2.34
N GLN A 91 4.27 2.03 -2.02
CA GLN A 91 3.18 1.07 -1.83
C GLN A 91 2.23 1.50 -0.70
N GLU A 92 2.77 2.00 0.41
CA GLU A 92 1.96 2.51 1.52
C GLU A 92 1.10 3.70 1.09
N ILE A 93 1.69 4.67 0.39
CA ILE A 93 0.97 5.83 -0.18
C ILE A 93 -0.11 5.37 -1.14
N ARG A 94 0.19 4.47 -2.09
CA ARG A 94 -0.80 3.90 -3.01
C ARG A 94 -1.96 3.26 -2.25
N ARG A 95 -1.66 2.48 -1.22
CA ARG A 95 -2.70 1.86 -0.36
C ARG A 95 -3.56 2.92 0.33
N MET A 96 -2.97 3.98 0.90
CA MET A 96 -3.71 5.07 1.52
C MET A 96 -4.62 5.80 0.52
N LEU A 97 -4.12 6.08 -0.69
CA LEU A 97 -4.89 6.71 -1.76
C LEU A 97 -6.02 5.80 -2.24
N SER A 98 -5.76 4.50 -2.40
CA SER A 98 -6.80 3.54 -2.79
C SER A 98 -7.93 3.47 -1.78
N SER A 99 -7.61 3.48 -0.48
CA SER A 99 -8.61 3.55 0.59
C SER A 99 -9.42 4.84 0.56
N ALA A 100 -8.81 5.97 0.20
CA ALA A 100 -9.49 7.26 0.15
C ALA A 100 -10.38 7.43 -1.08
N ASN A 101 -10.05 6.75 -2.18
CA ASN A 101 -10.77 6.82 -3.44
C ASN A 101 -11.74 5.64 -3.67
N ASP A 102 -11.95 4.78 -2.67
CA ASP A 102 -12.74 3.53 -2.78
C ASP A 102 -12.32 2.65 -3.98
N THR A 103 -11.01 2.54 -4.21
CA THR A 103 -10.44 1.73 -5.28
C THR A 103 -9.73 0.50 -4.73
N CYS A 104 -9.66 -0.55 -5.55
CA CYS A 104 -9.01 -1.79 -5.20
C CYS A 104 -7.52 -1.58 -4.90
N PHE A 105 -7.08 -2.05 -3.74
CA PHE A 105 -5.68 -1.96 -3.30
C PHE A 105 -4.70 -2.77 -4.15
N ARG A 106 -5.19 -3.67 -5.01
CA ARG A 106 -4.36 -4.49 -5.89
C ARG A 106 -4.17 -3.86 -7.27
N CYS A 107 -5.24 -3.40 -7.90
CA CYS A 107 -5.21 -2.93 -9.29
C CYS A 107 -5.56 -1.45 -9.49
N GLY A 108 -5.96 -0.74 -8.43
CA GLY A 108 -6.35 0.68 -8.49
C GLY A 108 -7.68 0.97 -9.19
N ARG A 109 -8.42 -0.07 -9.63
CA ARG A 109 -9.76 0.10 -10.25
C ARG A 109 -10.84 0.13 -9.17
N ALA A 110 -11.90 0.88 -9.41
CA ALA A 110 -13.09 0.90 -8.55
C ALA A 110 -13.92 -0.40 -8.71
N SER A 111 -15.01 -0.51 -7.93
CA SER A 111 -16.07 -1.54 -8.04
C SER A 111 -15.80 -2.90 -7.38
N HIS A 112 -14.63 -3.15 -6.80
CA HIS A 112 -14.36 -4.42 -6.14
C HIS A 112 -13.35 -4.27 -5.00
N PHE A 113 -13.41 -5.18 -4.04
CA PHE A 113 -12.42 -5.26 -2.99
C PHE A 113 -11.19 -6.03 -3.44
N ALA A 114 -10.06 -5.85 -2.76
CA ALA A 114 -8.82 -6.53 -3.13
C ALA A 114 -8.95 -8.07 -3.19
N TYR A 115 -9.86 -8.68 -2.43
CA TYR A 115 -10.12 -10.14 -2.47
C TYR A 115 -10.96 -10.57 -3.68
N GLU A 116 -11.72 -9.67 -4.30
CA GLU A 116 -12.54 -9.86 -5.50
C GLU A 116 -11.82 -9.41 -6.77
N CYS A 117 -10.54 -9.04 -6.65
CA CYS A 117 -9.73 -8.55 -7.74
C CYS A 117 -9.35 -9.70 -8.66
N ASP A 118 -9.97 -9.75 -9.84
CA ASP A 118 -9.66 -10.70 -10.91
C ASP A 118 -8.32 -10.39 -11.61
N TYR A 119 -7.75 -9.21 -11.35
CA TYR A 119 -6.47 -8.79 -11.89
C TYR A 119 -5.34 -9.60 -11.24
N SER A 120 -4.99 -10.71 -11.89
CA SER A 120 -3.82 -11.52 -11.56
C SER A 120 -2.56 -10.91 -12.17
N TYR A 121 -1.99 -9.88 -11.55
CA TYR A 121 -0.56 -9.63 -11.76
C TYR A 121 0.21 -9.73 -10.44
N TYR A 122 1.23 -10.58 -10.55
CA TYR A 122 2.24 -10.98 -9.60
C TYR A 122 2.81 -9.81 -8.78
N THR A 123 3.16 -10.12 -7.55
CA THR A 123 3.92 -9.26 -6.65
C THR A 123 5.27 -8.89 -7.26
N GLY A 124 5.47 -7.60 -7.51
CA GLY A 124 6.77 -6.93 -7.50
C GLY A 124 7.55 -6.93 -8.82
N GLU A 125 7.52 -5.80 -9.52
CA GLU A 125 8.69 -4.95 -9.85
C GLU A 125 8.32 -3.93 -10.95
N ASN A 126 8.43 -2.64 -10.58
CA ASN A 126 8.55 -1.41 -11.40
C ASN A 126 7.81 -1.25 -12.75
N ASN A 127 6.92 -0.25 -12.77
CA ASN A 127 6.20 0.37 -13.90
C ASN A 127 7.02 0.56 -15.18
N LEU A 128 6.35 0.41 -16.34
CA LEU A 128 6.29 1.44 -17.39
C LEU A 128 4.96 1.31 -18.15
N ASP A 129 4.33 2.47 -18.36
CA ASP A 129 3.38 2.73 -19.44
C ASP A 129 4.04 2.34 -20.77
N GLU A 130 3.40 1.47 -21.56
CA GLU A 130 3.12 1.75 -22.97
C GLU A 130 2.28 0.64 -23.61
N SER A 131 1.44 1.11 -24.52
CA SER A 131 0.64 0.41 -25.52
C SER A 131 1.32 -0.72 -26.27
N ASP A 132 0.48 -1.65 -26.75
CA ASP A 132 0.65 -2.49 -27.92
C ASP A 132 1.89 -3.39 -27.99
N SER A 133 1.68 -4.71 -27.89
CA SER A 133 1.82 -5.59 -29.05
C SER A 133 1.54 -7.05 -28.71
N GLU A 134 1.09 -7.73 -29.75
CA GLU A 134 0.61 -9.10 -29.84
C GLU A 134 1.70 -10.15 -29.60
N ASN A 135 1.25 -11.31 -29.09
CA ASN A 135 1.81 -12.67 -29.18
C ASN A 135 3.25 -12.91 -28.68
N ASP A 136 3.41 -13.90 -27.80
CA ASP A 136 4.28 -15.06 -28.10
C ASP A 136 4.02 -16.20 -27.11
N GLU A 137 4.08 -17.41 -27.67
CA GLU A 137 3.80 -18.71 -27.09
C GLU A 137 4.96 -19.23 -26.20
N ASP A 138 4.61 -20.13 -25.27
CA ASP A 138 5.46 -21.10 -24.57
C ASP A 138 6.58 -20.62 -23.62
N ASP A 139 6.37 -20.78 -22.30
CA ASP A 139 7.45 -21.24 -21.41
C ASP A 139 6.91 -21.99 -20.16
N GLU A 140 7.51 -23.15 -19.89
CA GLU A 140 7.10 -24.13 -18.89
C GLU A 140 7.56 -23.74 -17.47
N SER A 141 6.59 -23.33 -16.66
CA SER A 141 6.48 -23.35 -15.19
C SER A 141 7.48 -24.23 -14.40
N ASP A 142 8.30 -23.60 -13.55
CA ASP A 142 8.69 -24.13 -12.23
C ASP A 142 8.04 -23.28 -11.12
N ASN A 143 6.72 -23.44 -10.98
CA ASN A 143 5.94 -22.85 -9.90
C ASN A 143 5.46 -23.95 -8.94
N SER A 144 6.22 -24.20 -7.88
CA SER A 144 6.02 -25.26 -6.87
C SER A 144 4.79 -25.02 -5.95
N TYR A 145 3.68 -24.50 -6.47
CA TYR A 145 2.43 -24.42 -5.71
C TYR A 145 1.77 -25.80 -5.68
N LYS A 146 2.08 -26.60 -4.65
CA LYS A 146 1.48 -27.92 -4.46
C LYS A 146 0.23 -27.79 -3.60
N CYS A 147 -0.86 -28.40 -4.02
CA CYS A 147 -2.08 -28.53 -3.23
C CYS A 147 -1.73 -29.11 -1.86
N PHE A 148 -2.03 -28.36 -0.79
CA PHE A 148 -1.74 -28.78 0.58
C PHE A 148 -2.54 -30.01 1.04
N ARG A 149 -3.55 -30.46 0.26
CA ARG A 149 -4.31 -31.69 0.55
C ARG A 149 -3.76 -32.94 -0.13
N CYS A 150 -3.18 -32.86 -1.33
CA CYS A 150 -2.76 -34.04 -2.11
C CYS A 150 -1.38 -33.92 -2.77
N GLY A 151 -0.70 -32.79 -2.62
CA GLY A 151 0.62 -32.53 -3.22
C GLY A 151 0.61 -32.24 -4.73
N SER A 152 -0.55 -32.26 -5.39
CA SER A 152 -0.65 -32.01 -6.83
C SER A 152 -0.51 -30.51 -7.15
N PRO A 153 0.24 -30.12 -8.19
CA PRO A 153 0.45 -28.71 -8.54
C PRO A 153 -0.73 -28.06 -9.30
N ASN A 154 -1.75 -28.84 -9.64
CA ASN A 154 -2.73 -28.49 -10.67
C ASN A 154 -4.06 -27.92 -10.14
N HIS A 155 -4.21 -27.71 -8.83
CA HIS A 155 -5.44 -27.18 -8.24
C HIS A 155 -5.19 -26.59 -6.85
N PHE A 156 -6.10 -25.73 -6.39
CA PHE A 156 -6.10 -25.23 -5.02
C PHE A 156 -6.74 -26.24 -4.07
N ALA A 157 -6.38 -26.21 -2.79
CA ALA A 157 -6.89 -27.16 -1.79
C ALA A 157 -8.44 -27.25 -1.71
N ASN A 158 -9.14 -26.20 -2.13
CA ASN A 158 -10.61 -26.13 -2.14
C ASN A 158 -11.25 -26.83 -3.35
N GLU A 159 -10.47 -27.11 -4.40
CA GLU A 159 -10.87 -27.78 -5.64
C GLU A 159 -10.25 -29.18 -5.72
N CYS A 160 -9.76 -29.68 -4.58
CA CYS A 160 -9.11 -30.97 -4.48
C CYS A 160 -10.16 -32.08 -4.30
N ASP A 161 -10.41 -32.83 -5.36
CA ASP A 161 -11.30 -34.00 -5.37
C ASP A 161 -10.64 -35.28 -4.81
N ALA A 162 -9.43 -35.18 -4.24
CA ALA A 162 -8.81 -36.31 -3.58
C ALA A 162 -9.65 -36.69 -2.33
N GLU A 163 -10.09 -37.95 -2.30
CA GLU A 163 -10.68 -38.57 -1.12
C GLU A 163 -9.73 -38.32 0.06
N THR A 164 -10.23 -37.67 1.11
CA THR A 164 -9.44 -37.49 2.32
C THR A 164 -9.13 -38.86 2.86
N SER A 165 -7.85 -39.25 2.86
CA SER A 165 -7.44 -40.21 3.88
C SER A 165 -7.76 -39.52 5.21
N ASP A 166 -8.69 -40.10 5.96
CA ASP A 166 -9.04 -39.70 7.31
C ASP A 166 -7.83 -39.98 8.21
N ASP A 167 -6.76 -39.22 8.01
CA ASP A 167 -5.59 -39.28 8.87
C ASP A 167 -5.88 -38.37 10.06
N ASP A 168 -6.49 -38.98 11.08
CA ASP A 168 -6.45 -38.59 12.50
C ASP A 168 -4.99 -38.57 13.03
N GLU A 169 -3.99 -38.33 12.17
CA GLU A 169 -2.58 -38.34 12.50
C GLU A 169 -2.17 -36.98 13.08
N TYR A 170 -1.42 -37.04 14.19
CA TYR A 170 -0.98 -35.85 14.90
C TYR A 170 0.14 -35.16 14.13
N HIS A 171 -0.13 -33.96 13.61
CA HIS A 171 0.85 -33.18 12.86
C HIS A 171 1.42 -32.03 13.70
N PRO A 172 2.60 -32.20 14.36
CA PRO A 172 3.13 -31.23 15.32
C PRO A 172 3.44 -29.86 14.70
N ASP A 173 3.70 -29.80 13.39
CA ASP A 173 4.03 -28.58 12.67
C ASP A 173 2.80 -27.76 12.22
N ILE A 174 1.60 -28.23 12.56
CA ILE A 174 0.35 -27.67 12.04
C ILE A 174 -0.47 -27.09 13.19
N THR A 175 -0.63 -25.77 13.17
CA THR A 175 -1.49 -25.03 14.11
C THR A 175 -2.88 -24.83 13.52
N CYS A 176 -3.91 -25.30 14.21
CA CYS A 176 -5.30 -25.13 13.81
C CYS A 176 -5.73 -23.67 13.97
N TYR A 177 -6.02 -22.99 12.87
CA TYR A 177 -6.45 -21.58 12.92
C TYR A 177 -7.86 -21.37 13.51
N ARG A 178 -8.67 -22.43 13.70
CA ARG A 178 -10.00 -22.33 14.33
C ARG A 178 -9.94 -22.33 15.87
N CYS A 179 -9.00 -23.08 16.46
CA CYS A 179 -8.91 -23.22 17.92
C CYS A 179 -7.55 -22.82 18.53
N GLY A 180 -6.53 -22.60 17.71
CA GLY A 180 -5.18 -22.22 18.14
C GLY A 180 -4.29 -23.37 18.60
N GLU A 181 -4.81 -24.60 18.69
CA GLU A 181 -4.06 -25.79 19.11
C GLU A 181 -3.27 -26.39 17.94
N ILE A 182 -2.11 -26.97 18.23
CA ILE A 182 -1.30 -27.69 17.25
C ILE A 182 -1.74 -29.15 17.10
N GLY A 183 -1.27 -29.84 16.06
CA GLY A 183 -1.47 -31.28 15.91
C GLY A 183 -2.60 -31.70 14.98
N HIS A 184 -3.39 -30.77 14.43
CA HIS A 184 -4.50 -31.10 13.54
C HIS A 184 -4.82 -29.97 12.56
N TYR A 185 -5.37 -30.32 11.40
CA TYR A 185 -5.91 -29.36 10.45
C TYR A 185 -7.25 -28.81 10.93
N ALA A 186 -7.59 -27.59 10.49
CA ALA A 186 -8.82 -26.92 10.88
C ALA A 186 -10.10 -27.67 10.49
N ASN A 187 -10.07 -28.52 9.46
CA ASN A 187 -11.20 -29.35 9.06
C ASN A 187 -11.42 -30.53 10.02
N ASN A 188 -10.39 -30.94 10.77
CA ASN A 188 -10.44 -31.99 11.79
C ASN A 188 -10.57 -31.40 13.20
N CYS A 189 -10.88 -30.11 13.30
CA CYS A 189 -11.03 -29.42 14.58
C CYS A 189 -12.32 -29.86 15.27
N ARG A 190 -12.20 -30.74 16.27
CA ARG A 190 -13.33 -31.26 17.06
C ARG A 190 -13.92 -30.24 18.06
N ARG A 191 -13.40 -29.01 18.09
CA ARG A 191 -13.99 -27.91 18.86
C ARG A 191 -15.07 -27.23 18.03
N PHE A 192 -16.33 -27.53 18.36
CA PHE A 192 -17.46 -26.71 17.93
C PHE A 192 -17.37 -25.35 18.59
N TYR A 193 -17.48 -24.28 17.80
CA TYR A 193 -17.71 -22.93 18.31
C TYR A 193 -18.96 -22.99 19.19
N LEU A 194 -18.82 -22.73 20.48
CA LEU A 194 -19.96 -22.26 21.26
C LEU A 194 -20.23 -20.84 20.76
N SER A 195 -21.20 -20.73 19.86
CA SER A 195 -21.85 -19.45 19.58
C SER A 195 -22.66 -19.03 20.81
N GLY A 196 -22.38 -17.85 21.35
CA GLY A 196 -23.14 -17.19 22.43
C GLY A 196 -22.21 -16.75 23.56
N TYR A 197 -22.15 -15.49 24.01
CA TYR A 197 -23.01 -14.31 23.86
C TYR A 197 -22.15 -13.06 23.71
#